data_AF-A0A1Q3KML5-F1
#
_entry.id   AF-A0A1Q3KML5-F1
#
_cell.length_a   1.000
_cell.length_b   1.000
_cell.length_c   1.000
_cell.angle_alpha   90.00
_cell.angle_beta   90.00
_cell.angle_gamma   90.00
#
_symmetry.space_group_name_H-M   'P 1'
#
loop_
_entity.id
_entity.type
_entity.pdbx_description
1 polymer ?
#
loop_
_entity_poly.entity_id
_entity_poly.type
_entity_poly.pdbx_seq_one_letter_code
_entity_poly.pdbx_strand_id
1 'polypeptide(L)'
;MIKTFSPWTAVALALLLPSTVFAQTGAASSSDVAYCKALATKYERYLDQDTHKASQSANPESRASLEQCKAGNPTGIAGLEKALKDAGFDLPSRN
;
A
#
# COMPACT_ATOMS: atom_id res chain seq x y z
N MET A 1 40.03 -42.71 20.61
CA MET A 1 39.09 -43.60 19.90
C MET A 1 37.74 -42.91 19.87
N ILE A 2 37.25 -42.56 18.68
CA ILE A 2 36.10 -41.68 18.45
C ILE A 2 34.87 -42.58 18.35
N LYS A 3 33.86 -42.40 19.21
CA LYS A 3 32.63 -43.21 19.19
C LYS A 3 31.42 -42.31 18.94
N THR A 4 31.03 -42.29 17.65
CA THR A 4 29.66 -42.25 17.10
C THR A 4 28.68 -41.19 17.61
N PHE A 5 28.38 -40.25 16.71
CA PHE A 5 27.28 -39.29 16.75
C PHE A 5 25.91 -39.97 16.75
N SER A 6 24.96 -39.45 17.54
CA SER A 6 23.52 -39.73 17.40
C SER A 6 22.77 -38.41 17.17
N PRO A 7 21.95 -38.29 16.12
CA PRO A 7 21.45 -37.02 15.58
C PRO A 7 19.99 -36.75 15.97
N TRP A 8 19.68 -36.34 17.21
CA TRP A 8 18.36 -35.78 17.49
C TRP A 8 18.27 -35.14 18.89
N THR A 9 18.51 -33.84 18.94
CA THR A 9 17.90 -32.86 19.85
C THR A 9 18.22 -31.51 19.21
N ALA A 10 17.50 -31.12 18.16
CA ALA A 10 16.23 -30.41 18.25
C ALA A 10 16.42 -28.97 18.75
N VAL A 11 16.17 -28.03 17.83
CA VAL A 11 15.71 -26.65 18.08
C VAL A 11 16.79 -25.69 18.59
N ALA A 12 17.73 -25.33 17.71
CA ALA A 12 18.33 -24.00 17.74
C ALA A 12 17.51 -23.10 16.82
N LEU A 13 16.73 -22.25 17.48
CA LEU A 13 15.81 -21.22 17.01
C LEU A 13 16.48 -20.22 16.03
N ALA A 14 16.70 -20.63 14.78
CA ALA A 14 17.01 -19.70 13.70
C ALA A 14 15.70 -19.13 13.14
N LEU A 15 15.20 -18.10 13.81
CA LEU A 15 14.24 -17.14 13.27
C LEU A 15 14.86 -16.47 12.04
N LEU A 16 14.85 -17.18 10.91
CA LEU A 16 14.97 -16.61 9.58
C LEU A 16 13.68 -15.84 9.34
N LEU A 17 13.72 -14.52 9.53
CA LEU A 17 12.63 -13.62 9.15
C LEU A 17 12.39 -13.74 7.64
N PRO A 18 11.22 -14.23 7.18
CA PRO A 18 10.74 -13.87 5.86
C PRO A 18 10.28 -12.41 5.99
N SER A 19 11.20 -11.49 5.76
CA SER A 19 10.88 -10.08 5.51
C SER A 19 10.31 -9.96 4.10
N THR A 20 9.22 -10.65 3.86
CA THR A 20 8.43 -10.52 2.64
C THR A 20 7.08 -9.98 3.07
N VAL A 21 7.09 -8.71 3.48
CA VAL A 21 5.98 -7.79 3.21
C VAL A 21 5.89 -7.69 1.69
N PHE A 22 5.43 -8.77 1.06
CA PHE A 22 4.78 -8.60 -0.23
C PHE A 22 3.49 -7.91 0.10
N ALA A 23 3.43 -6.67 -0.37
CA ALA A 23 2.21 -5.93 -0.59
C ALA A 23 1.05 -6.90 -0.75
N GLN A 24 0.13 -6.81 0.19
CA GLN A 24 -1.26 -7.19 0.07
C GLN A 24 -1.79 -6.85 -1.34
N THR A 25 -1.51 -7.72 -2.30
CA THR A 25 -2.29 -7.90 -3.52
C THR A 25 -3.52 -8.69 -3.11
N GLY A 26 -4.30 -8.07 -2.21
CA GLY A 26 -5.58 -8.57 -1.76
C GLY A 26 -6.53 -8.56 -2.94
N ALA A 27 -7.25 -9.66 -3.12
CA ALA A 27 -8.46 -9.65 -3.91
C ALA A 27 -9.29 -8.44 -3.47
N ALA A 28 -9.54 -7.53 -4.43
CA ALA A 28 -10.36 -6.34 -4.31
C ALA A 28 -11.56 -6.60 -3.38
N SER A 29 -11.44 -6.23 -2.11
CA SER A 29 -12.55 -6.39 -1.16
C SER A 29 -13.48 -5.20 -1.30
N SER A 30 -14.75 -5.36 -0.93
CA SER A 30 -15.70 -4.24 -0.94
C SER A 30 -15.22 -3.06 -0.08
N SER A 31 -14.39 -3.33 0.94
CA SER A 31 -13.70 -2.33 1.74
C SER A 31 -12.65 -1.55 0.94
N ASP A 32 -11.89 -2.20 0.05
CA ASP A 32 -10.93 -1.54 -0.82
C ASP A 32 -11.61 -0.57 -1.78
N VAL A 33 -12.80 -0.91 -2.30
CA VAL A 33 -13.58 -0.01 -3.17
C VAL A 33 -14.04 1.24 -2.39
N ALA A 34 -14.54 1.06 -1.16
CA ALA A 34 -14.92 2.16 -0.30
C ALA A 34 -13.70 3.04 0.08
N TYR A 35 -12.58 2.40 0.37
CA TYR A 35 -11.31 3.05 0.66
C TYR A 35 -10.78 3.85 -0.53
N CYS A 36 -10.84 3.28 -1.74
CA CYS A 36 -10.47 3.97 -2.99
C CYS A 36 -11.28 5.25 -3.18
N LYS A 37 -12.60 5.20 -2.95
CA LYS A 37 -13.49 6.38 -3.04
C LYS A 37 -13.13 7.44 -1.99
N ALA A 38 -12.84 7.02 -0.76
CA ALA A 38 -12.40 7.93 0.30
C ALA A 38 -11.07 8.61 -0.05
N LEU A 39 -10.11 7.85 -0.59
CA LEU A 39 -8.84 8.37 -1.07
C LEU A 39 -9.02 9.35 -2.23
N ALA A 40 -9.84 8.99 -3.22
CA ALA A 40 -10.16 9.85 -4.35
C ALA A 40 -10.70 11.21 -3.89
N THR A 41 -11.67 11.20 -2.96
CA THR A 41 -12.25 12.42 -2.39
C THR A 41 -11.21 13.27 -1.65
N LYS A 42 -10.31 12.62 -0.89
CA LYS A 42 -9.22 13.32 -0.17
C LYS A 42 -8.25 13.96 -1.15
N TYR A 43 -7.90 13.23 -2.20
CA TYR A 43 -7.00 13.67 -3.25
C TYR A 43 -7.58 14.87 -4.02
N GLU A 44 -8.85 14.80 -4.41
CA GLU A 44 -9.55 15.92 -5.06
C GLU A 44 -9.58 17.18 -4.18
N ARG A 45 -9.86 17.05 -2.88
CA ARG A 45 -9.79 18.19 -1.95
C ARG A 45 -8.40 18.80 -1.88
N TYR A 46 -7.36 17.97 -1.92
CA TYR A 46 -5.99 18.47 -1.93
C TYR A 46 -5.68 19.24 -3.22
N LEU A 47 -6.13 18.74 -4.38
CA LEU A 47 -5.96 19.45 -5.65
C LEU A 47 -6.64 20.83 -5.64
N ASP A 48 -7.80 20.93 -4.97
CA ASP A 48 -8.57 22.17 -4.82
C ASP A 48 -7.92 23.15 -3.83
N GLN A 49 -7.35 22.64 -2.72
CA GLN A 49 -6.74 23.48 -1.68
C GLN A 49 -5.40 24.08 -2.07
N ASP A 50 -4.61 23.41 -2.91
CA ASP A 50 -3.27 23.86 -3.25
C ASP A 50 -2.95 23.54 -4.70
N THR A 51 -3.38 24.42 -5.61
CA THR A 51 -3.15 24.27 -7.07
C THR A 51 -1.67 24.17 -7.44
N HIS A 52 -0.77 24.69 -6.60
CA HIS A 52 0.68 24.58 -6.81
C HIS A 52 1.20 23.18 -6.47
N LYS A 53 0.80 22.63 -5.32
CA LYS A 53 1.14 21.26 -4.95
C LYS A 53 0.38 20.22 -5.79
N ALA A 54 -0.82 20.58 -6.25
CA ALA A 54 -1.63 19.81 -7.18
C ALA A 54 -0.84 19.47 -8.45
N SER A 55 -0.02 20.38 -9.00
CA SER A 55 0.76 20.05 -10.21
C SER A 55 1.82 18.98 -9.96
N GLN A 56 2.36 18.90 -8.74
CA GLN A 56 3.40 17.95 -8.36
C GLN A 56 2.82 16.57 -8.05
N SER A 57 1.63 16.54 -7.45
CA SER A 57 0.94 15.27 -7.20
C SER A 57 0.13 14.78 -8.40
N ALA A 58 -0.46 15.66 -9.22
CA ALA A 58 -1.25 15.34 -10.41
C ALA A 58 -0.41 14.85 -11.59
N ASN A 59 0.68 14.16 -11.28
CA ASN A 59 1.38 13.34 -12.25
C ASN A 59 0.37 12.37 -12.94
N PRO A 60 0.65 11.94 -14.17
CA PRO A 60 -0.29 11.12 -14.94
C PRO A 60 -0.68 9.81 -14.22
N GLU A 61 0.24 9.26 -13.42
CA GLU A 61 0.04 8.05 -12.63
C GLU A 61 -1.01 8.22 -11.51
N SER A 62 -0.97 9.33 -10.77
CA SER A 62 -1.96 9.61 -9.72
C SER A 62 -3.32 9.92 -10.31
N ARG A 63 -3.38 10.58 -11.48
CA ARG A 63 -4.64 10.79 -12.21
C ARG A 63 -5.21 9.47 -12.70
N ALA A 64 -4.39 8.59 -13.27
CA ALA A 64 -4.83 7.25 -13.66
C ALA A 64 -5.34 6.45 -12.45
N SER A 65 -4.64 6.56 -11.32
CA SER A 65 -5.04 5.94 -10.04
C SER A 65 -6.34 6.51 -9.49
N LEU A 66 -6.57 7.82 -9.64
CA LEU A 66 -7.81 8.49 -9.26
C LEU A 66 -8.99 7.96 -10.07
N GLU A 67 -8.83 7.92 -11.39
CA GLU A 67 -9.86 7.40 -12.30
C GLU A 67 -10.17 5.93 -12.02
N GLN A 68 -9.14 5.11 -11.74
CA GLN A 68 -9.33 3.72 -11.31
C GLN A 68 -10.16 3.66 -10.02
N CYS A 69 -9.85 4.49 -9.02
CA CYS A 69 -10.63 4.54 -7.78
C CYS A 69 -12.08 4.99 -7.99
N LYS A 70 -12.30 5.99 -8.85
CA LYS A 70 -13.65 6.48 -9.19
C LYS A 70 -14.46 5.44 -9.95
N ALA A 71 -13.80 4.65 -10.80
CA ALA A 71 -14.37 3.49 -11.48
C ALA A 71 -14.62 2.29 -10.54
N GLY A 72 -14.26 2.39 -9.25
CA GLY A 72 -14.40 1.31 -8.28
C GLY A 72 -13.34 0.22 -8.42
N ASN A 73 -12.25 0.50 -9.13
CA ASN A 73 -11.10 -0.39 -9.25
C ASN A 73 -10.04 -0.08 -8.17
N PRO A 74 -9.80 -0.99 -7.21
CA PRO A 74 -8.84 -0.78 -6.14
C PRO A 74 -7.37 -0.87 -6.56
N THR A 75 -7.06 -1.20 -7.82
CA THR A 75 -5.68 -1.13 -8.35
C THR A 75 -5.11 0.29 -8.22
N GLY A 76 -5.96 1.32 -8.27
CA GLY A 76 -5.56 2.72 -8.11
C GLY A 76 -5.14 3.12 -6.68
N ILE A 77 -5.44 2.31 -5.67
CA ILE A 77 -5.19 2.71 -4.28
C ILE A 77 -3.70 2.95 -4.03
N ALA A 78 -2.83 2.04 -4.50
CA ALA A 78 -1.40 2.13 -4.25
C ALA A 78 -0.78 3.39 -4.87
N GLY A 79 -1.21 3.76 -6.08
CA GLY A 79 -0.74 4.98 -6.74
C GLY A 79 -1.26 6.25 -6.07
N LEU A 80 -2.51 6.24 -5.60
CA LEU A 80 -3.08 7.40 -4.89
C LEU A 80 -2.50 7.58 -3.48
N GLU A 81 -2.29 6.48 -2.74
CA GLU A 81 -1.60 6.49 -1.44
C GLU A 81 -0.18 7.01 -1.59
N LYS A 82 0.54 6.57 -2.62
CA LYS A 82 1.88 7.07 -2.88
C LYS A 82 1.86 8.56 -3.22
N ALA A 83 0.93 9.01 -4.06
CA ALA A 83 0.82 10.42 -4.44
C ALA A 83 0.50 11.34 -3.23
N LEU A 84 -0.42 10.92 -2.35
CA LEU A 84 -0.73 11.65 -1.12
C LEU A 84 0.44 11.64 -0.14
N LYS A 85 1.13 10.51 0.02
CA LYS A 85 2.30 10.41 0.90
C LYS A 85 3.47 11.26 0.41
N ASP A 86 3.75 11.23 -0.90
CA ASP A 86 4.79 12.05 -1.53
C ASP A 86 4.45 13.56 -1.43
N ALA A 87 3.16 13.91 -1.32
CA ALA A 87 2.68 15.27 -1.05
C ALA A 87 2.76 15.70 0.42
N GLY A 88 3.07 14.77 1.33
CA GLY A 88 3.07 15.00 2.78
C GLY A 88 1.68 14.95 3.43
N PHE A 89 0.67 14.41 2.74
CA PHE A 89 -0.67 14.23 3.30
C PHE A 89 -0.80 12.93 4.08
N ASP A 90 -1.53 12.99 5.18
CA ASP A 90 -1.81 11.83 6.02
C ASP A 90 -2.81 10.90 5.32
N LEU A 91 -2.48 9.61 5.24
CA LEU A 91 -3.29 8.61 4.54
C LEU A 91 -4.46 8.16 5.42
N PRO A 92 -5.68 8.00 4.87
CA PRO A 92 -6.77 7.42 5.63
C PRO A 92 -6.40 5.99 6.10
N SER A 93 -6.76 5.62 7.32
CA SER A 93 -6.55 4.24 7.80
C SER A 93 -7.42 3.27 7.00
N ARG A 94 -6.82 2.16 6.56
CA ARG A 94 -7.55 1.01 6.02
C ARG A 94 -8.12 0.24 7.21
N ASN A 95 -9.40 0.42 7.50
CA ASN A 95 -10.11 -0.34 8.54
C ASN A 95 -11.38 -0.94 7.97
#